data_AF-A0A2G4SLB2-F1
#
_entry.id   AF-A0A2G4SLB2-F1
#
_cell.length_a   1.000
_cell.length_b   1.000
_cell.length_c   1.000
_cell.angle_alpha   90.00
_cell.angle_beta   90.00
_cell.angle_gamma   90.00
#
_symmetry.space_group_name_H-M   'P 1'
#
loop_
_entity.id
_entity.type
_entity.pdbx_description
1 polymer ?
#
loop_
_entity_poly.entity_id
_entity_poly.type
_entity_poly.pdbx_seq_one_letter_code
_entity_poly.pdbx_strand_id
1 'polypeptide(L)'
;ASEVTAKYVVDEQDMQIAIKLPSNYPLRQIEVEGVQKVGVNDKQWRGWMFAITAVIGSQNGNIFDALSVFKRNVNLHFSGVEDCTICYSIISVQDRSIPTKQCKTCKNKFHSSCLYKWFRSSNSASCPLCRTVF
;
A
#
# COMPACT_ATOMS: atom_id res chain seq x y z
N ALA A 1 10.36 -18.23 -16.75
CA ALA A 1 10.19 -17.33 -15.60
C ALA A 1 9.03 -17.87 -14.77
N SER A 2 9.12 -17.81 -13.44
CA SER A 2 8.05 -18.28 -12.57
C SER A 2 7.14 -17.11 -12.22
N GLU A 3 5.83 -17.32 -12.23
CA GLU A 3 4.82 -16.28 -11.99
C GLU A 3 3.77 -16.79 -10.99
N VAL A 4 3.32 -15.89 -10.12
CA VAL A 4 2.21 -16.12 -9.20
C VAL A 4 1.14 -15.08 -9.48
N THR A 5 -0.05 -15.53 -9.83
CA THR A 5 -1.22 -14.65 -10.02
C THR A 5 -2.15 -14.77 -8.82
N ALA A 6 -2.55 -13.63 -8.26
CA ALA A 6 -3.55 -13.57 -7.22
C ALA A 6 -4.83 -12.92 -7.76
N LYS A 7 -5.95 -13.59 -7.52
CA LYS A 7 -7.30 -13.16 -7.90
C LYS A 7 -8.14 -12.96 -6.64
N TYR A 8 -8.87 -11.86 -6.60
CA TYR A 8 -9.82 -11.51 -5.55
C TYR A 8 -11.14 -11.09 -6.20
N VAL A 9 -12.26 -11.68 -5.79
CA VAL A 9 -13.59 -11.39 -6.38
C VAL A 9 -14.26 -10.26 -5.60
N VAL A 10 -14.64 -9.19 -6.29
CA VAL A 10 -15.41 -8.04 -5.78
C VAL A 10 -16.65 -7.89 -6.65
N ASP A 11 -17.84 -8.05 -6.09
CA ASP A 11 -19.13 -7.89 -6.80
C ASP A 11 -19.13 -8.55 -8.20
N GLU A 12 -18.73 -9.83 -8.24
CA GLU A 12 -18.63 -10.67 -9.46
C GLU A 12 -17.54 -10.28 -10.46
N GLN A 13 -16.73 -9.26 -10.16
CA GLN A 13 -15.56 -8.88 -10.95
C GLN A 13 -14.26 -9.38 -10.31
N ASP A 14 -13.33 -9.79 -11.17
CA ASP A 14 -12.01 -10.23 -10.71
C ASP A 14 -11.06 -9.03 -10.60
N MET A 15 -10.59 -8.76 -9.39
CA MET A 15 -9.39 -7.95 -9.17
C MET A 15 -8.17 -8.87 -9.20
N GLN A 16 -7.15 -8.52 -9.99
CA GLN A 16 -6.01 -9.40 -10.24
C GLN A 16 -4.68 -8.66 -10.19
N ILE A 17 -3.68 -9.33 -9.62
CA ILE A 17 -2.27 -8.93 -9.61
C ILE A 17 -1.39 -10.11 -9.99
N ALA A 18 -0.23 -9.82 -10.57
CA ALA A 18 0.79 -10.81 -10.90
C ALA A 18 2.12 -10.45 -10.22
N ILE A 19 2.79 -11.47 -9.69
CA ILE A 19 4.13 -11.37 -9.10
C ILE A 19 5.05 -12.25 -9.93
N LYS A 20 5.98 -11.63 -10.65
CA LYS A 20 6.89 -12.29 -11.59
C LYS A 20 8.28 -12.40 -10.99
N LEU A 21 8.75 -13.64 -10.84
CA LEU A 21 10.11 -13.94 -10.41
C LEU A 21 11.02 -14.04 -11.65
N PRO A 22 11.96 -13.09 -11.85
CA PRO A 22 12.87 -13.14 -12.98
C PRO A 22 13.85 -14.31 -12.86
N SER A 23 14.28 -14.86 -13.99
CA SER A 23 15.20 -16.01 -14.03
C SER A 23 16.59 -15.71 -13.48
N ASN A 24 16.99 -14.43 -13.44
CA ASN A 24 18.27 -13.96 -12.93
C ASN A 24 18.15 -13.30 -11.53
N TYR A 25 17.07 -13.58 -10.79
CA TYR A 25 16.99 -13.19 -9.38
C TYR A 25 18.21 -13.72 -8.59
N PRO A 26 18.89 -12.91 -7.74
CA PRO A 26 18.50 -11.59 -7.24
C PRO A 26 19.02 -10.38 -8.04
N LEU A 27 19.65 -10.57 -9.21
CA LEU A 27 20.18 -9.46 -10.02
C LEU A 27 19.07 -8.54 -10.57
N ARG A 28 17.93 -9.13 -10.95
CA ARG A 28 16.69 -8.40 -11.23
C ARG A 28 15.72 -8.64 -10.08
N GLN A 29 15.10 -7.56 -9.62
CA GLN A 29 14.09 -7.60 -8.56
C GLN A 29 12.81 -8.29 -9.04
N ILE A 30 12.05 -8.84 -8.11
CA ILE A 30 10.71 -9.38 -8.37
C ILE A 30 9.81 -8.24 -8.86
N GLU A 31 9.04 -8.50 -9.91
CA GLU A 31 8.13 -7.52 -10.50
C GLU A 31 6.70 -7.76 -10.03
N VAL A 32 6.03 -6.68 -9.61
CA VAL A 32 4.62 -6.69 -9.22
C VAL A 32 3.84 -5.91 -10.28
N GLU A 33 2.88 -6.57 -10.90
CA GLU A 33 2.05 -6.01 -11.97
C GLU A 33 0.57 -6.02 -11.56
N GLY A 34 -0.10 -4.89 -11.75
CA GLY A 34 -1.55 -4.81 -11.59
C GLY A 34 -2.24 -5.25 -12.87
N VAL A 35 -2.78 -6.46 -12.88
CA VAL A 35 -3.41 -7.07 -14.07
C VAL A 35 -4.81 -6.50 -14.30
N GLN A 36 -5.62 -6.42 -13.24
CA GLN A 36 -6.99 -5.92 -13.32
C GLN A 36 -7.37 -5.19 -12.03
N LYS A 37 -7.63 -3.88 -12.14
CA LYS A 37 -8.15 -3.04 -11.03
C LYS A 37 -9.68 -3.03 -11.05
N VAL A 38 -10.29 -3.00 -9.87
CA VAL A 38 -11.75 -2.92 -9.68
C VAL A 38 -12.06 -1.97 -8.53
N GLY A 39 -12.99 -1.02 -8.70
CA GLY A 39 -13.51 -0.20 -7.59
C GLY A 39 -12.51 0.71 -6.86
N VAL A 40 -11.34 1.00 -7.45
CA VAL A 40 -10.28 1.85 -6.86
C VAL A 40 -9.75 2.86 -7.88
N ASN A 41 -9.30 4.03 -7.39
CA ASN A 41 -8.65 5.02 -8.26
C ASN A 41 -7.17 4.69 -8.52
N ASP A 42 -6.55 5.36 -9.51
CA ASP A 42 -5.16 5.09 -9.92
C ASP A 42 -4.11 5.42 -8.86
N LYS A 43 -4.39 6.33 -7.93
CA LYS A 43 -3.45 6.65 -6.84
C LYS A 43 -3.43 5.52 -5.82
N GLN A 44 -4.62 5.06 -5.41
CA GLN A 44 -4.78 3.92 -4.50
C GLN A 44 -4.20 2.64 -5.10
N TRP A 45 -4.53 2.33 -6.36
CA TRP A 45 -4.03 1.14 -7.04
C TRP A 45 -2.51 1.12 -7.11
N ARG A 46 -1.89 2.23 -7.54
CA ARG A 46 -0.43 2.36 -7.53
C ARG A 46 0.15 2.24 -6.12
N GLY A 47 -0.48 2.88 -5.12
CA GLY A 47 -0.10 2.77 -3.72
C GLY A 47 -0.06 1.32 -3.23
N TRP A 48 -1.03 0.50 -3.63
CA TRP A 48 -1.06 -0.92 -3.30
C TRP A 48 0.05 -1.69 -4.01
N MET A 49 0.33 -1.40 -5.29
CA MET A 49 1.44 -2.04 -6.00
C MET A 49 2.79 -1.69 -5.37
N PHE A 50 2.98 -0.43 -4.97
CA PHE A 50 4.15 0.00 -4.22
C PHE A 50 4.25 -0.71 -2.87
N ALA A 51 3.14 -0.84 -2.13
CA ALA A 51 3.13 -1.52 -0.85
C ALA A 51 3.53 -2.99 -0.97
N ILE A 52 2.98 -3.71 -1.97
CA ILE A 52 3.31 -5.12 -2.24
C ILE A 52 4.79 -5.24 -2.63
N THR A 53 5.26 -4.40 -3.56
CA THR A 53 6.67 -4.38 -3.99
C THR A 53 7.62 -4.12 -2.82
N ALA A 54 7.29 -3.14 -1.96
CA ALA A 54 8.10 -2.80 -0.80
C ALA A 54 8.14 -3.93 0.25
N VAL A 55 7.06 -4.68 0.41
CA VAL A 55 7.03 -5.86 1.29
C VAL A 55 7.91 -6.98 0.76
N ILE A 56 7.83 -7.28 -0.53
CA ILE A 56 8.68 -8.30 -1.16
C ILE A 56 10.16 -7.92 -1.06
N GLY A 57 10.49 -6.66 -1.31
CA GLY A 57 11.87 -6.16 -1.25
C GLY A 57 12.41 -5.91 0.16
N SER A 58 11.60 -6.09 1.21
CA SER A 58 12.05 -5.90 2.60
C SER A 58 12.95 -7.05 3.07
N GLN A 59 13.77 -6.82 4.09
CA GLN A 59 14.58 -7.89 4.68
C GLN A 59 13.64 -8.98 5.24
N ASN A 60 13.78 -10.23 4.77
CA ASN A 60 12.87 -11.35 5.01
C ASN A 60 11.47 -11.22 4.37
N GLY A 61 11.32 -10.36 3.36
CA GLY A 61 10.12 -10.26 2.55
C GLY A 61 9.80 -11.59 1.86
N ASN A 62 8.58 -12.08 2.05
CA ASN A 62 8.08 -13.25 1.33
C ASN A 62 6.82 -12.88 0.54
N ILE A 63 6.54 -13.69 -0.49
CA ILE A 63 5.39 -13.46 -1.39
C ILE A 63 4.07 -13.53 -0.62
N PHE A 64 3.98 -14.41 0.40
CA PHE A 64 2.76 -14.59 1.18
C PHE A 64 2.38 -13.33 1.96
N ASP A 65 3.33 -12.66 2.60
CA ASP A 65 3.11 -11.40 3.31
C ASP A 65 2.66 -10.28 2.37
N ALA A 66 3.23 -10.24 1.16
CA ALA A 66 2.85 -9.29 0.14
C ALA A 66 1.41 -9.51 -0.34
N LEU A 67 1.01 -10.77 -0.57
CA LEU A 67 -0.36 -11.16 -0.89
C LEU A 67 -1.33 -10.90 0.28
N SER A 68 -0.89 -11.10 1.52
CA SER A 68 -1.66 -10.80 2.72
C SER A 68 -1.97 -9.30 2.82
N VAL A 69 -0.98 -8.44 2.53
CA VAL A 69 -1.15 -6.98 2.47
C VAL A 69 -2.09 -6.57 1.36
N PHE A 70 -1.98 -7.17 0.18
CA PHE A 70 -2.93 -6.95 -0.92
C PHE A 70 -4.35 -7.28 -0.48
N LYS A 71 -4.60 -8.53 -0.02
CA LYS A 71 -5.91 -8.98 0.44
C LYS A 71 -6.50 -8.07 1.52
N ARG A 72 -5.69 -7.67 2.50
CA ARG A 72 -6.14 -6.78 3.59
C ARG A 72 -6.47 -5.38 3.10
N ASN A 73 -5.69 -4.81 2.17
CA ASN A 73 -6.03 -3.53 1.55
C ASN A 73 -7.38 -3.59 0.82
N VAL A 74 -7.58 -4.64 0.00
CA VAL A 74 -8.84 -4.87 -0.72
C VAL A 74 -10.01 -4.94 0.27
N ASN A 75 -9.93 -5.83 1.27
CA ASN A 75 -11.00 -6.02 2.25
C ASN A 75 -11.38 -4.72 2.98
N LEU A 76 -10.37 -3.97 3.44
CA LEU A 76 -10.60 -2.76 4.23
C LEU A 76 -11.13 -1.61 3.37
N HIS A 77 -10.69 -1.51 2.13
CA HIS A 77 -11.19 -0.51 1.18
C HIS A 77 -12.70 -0.68 0.94
N PHE A 78 -13.12 -1.91 0.62
CA PHE A 78 -14.54 -2.21 0.43
C PHE A 78 -15.35 -2.21 1.74
N SER A 79 -14.68 -2.20 2.90
CA SER A 79 -15.29 -1.93 4.21
C SER A 79 -15.36 -0.44 4.56
N GLY A 80 -14.93 0.46 3.66
CA GLY A 80 -14.99 1.92 3.85
C GLY A 80 -13.85 2.50 4.68
N VAL A 81 -12.76 1.76 4.90
CA VAL A 81 -11.59 2.29 5.62
C VAL A 81 -10.74 3.15 4.67
N GLU A 82 -10.56 4.42 5.03
CA GLU A 82 -9.74 5.36 4.27
C GLU A 82 -8.25 4.98 4.30
N ASP A 83 -7.56 5.23 3.19
CA ASP A 83 -6.12 5.01 3.05
C ASP A 83 -5.27 6.15 3.63
N CYS A 84 -4.00 5.85 3.93
CA CYS A 84 -3.06 6.88 4.32
C CYS A 84 -2.73 7.77 3.13
N THR A 85 -2.92 9.08 3.24
CA THR A 85 -2.71 10.00 2.09
C THR A 85 -1.24 10.22 1.72
N ILE A 86 -0.28 9.70 2.51
CA ILE A 86 1.16 9.76 2.18
C ILE A 86 1.55 8.57 1.30
N CYS A 87 1.12 7.35 1.65
CA CYS A 87 1.54 6.13 0.95
C CYS A 87 0.46 5.50 0.07
N TYR A 88 -0.76 6.04 0.07
CA TYR A 88 -1.93 5.56 -0.67
C TYR A 88 -2.27 4.08 -0.39
N SER A 89 -2.01 3.63 0.84
CA SER A 89 -2.30 2.28 1.31
C SER A 89 -3.01 2.33 2.66
N ILE A 90 -3.92 1.39 2.89
CA ILE A 90 -4.61 1.23 4.18
C ILE A 90 -3.71 0.47 5.14
N ILE A 91 -3.00 -0.56 4.67
CA ILE A 91 -2.06 -1.32 5.49
C ILE A 91 -0.64 -0.74 5.38
N SER A 92 -0.09 -0.28 6.50
CA SER A 92 1.31 0.16 6.57
C SER A 92 2.28 -0.98 6.24
N VAL A 93 3.26 -0.69 5.37
CA VAL A 93 4.34 -1.63 5.04
C VAL A 93 5.24 -1.92 6.24
N GLN A 94 5.35 -0.98 7.19
CA GLN A 94 6.32 -1.05 8.30
C GLN A 94 5.80 -1.88 9.48
N ASP A 95 4.55 -1.69 9.85
CA ASP A 95 3.98 -2.20 11.12
C ASP A 95 2.59 -2.84 10.93
N ARG A 96 2.10 -2.95 9.69
CA ARG A 96 0.78 -3.49 9.33
C ARG A 96 -0.41 -2.76 9.96
N SER A 97 -0.18 -1.58 10.54
CA SER A 97 -1.23 -0.74 11.11
C SER A 97 -2.09 -0.05 10.05
N ILE A 98 -3.27 0.41 10.46
CA ILE A 98 -4.18 1.24 9.64
C ILE A 98 -3.97 2.73 9.94
N PRO A 99 -4.34 3.65 9.03
CA PRO A 99 -4.16 5.07 9.27
C PRO A 99 -5.14 5.59 10.33
N THR A 100 -4.63 5.86 11.53
CA THR A 100 -5.43 6.33 12.67
C THR A 100 -5.21 7.81 13.00
N LYS A 101 -4.13 8.42 12.48
CA LYS A 101 -3.81 9.82 12.77
C LYS A 101 -4.55 10.71 11.80
N GLN A 102 -5.56 11.41 12.27
CA GLN A 102 -6.38 12.31 11.46
C GLN A 102 -5.97 13.78 11.67
N CYS A 103 -5.76 14.53 10.59
CA CYS A 103 -5.56 15.97 10.69
C CYS A 103 -6.83 16.66 11.18
N LYS A 104 -6.72 17.53 12.20
CA LYS A 104 -7.86 18.26 12.77
C LYS A 104 -8.53 19.21 11.76
N THR A 105 -7.76 19.76 10.82
CA THR A 105 -8.22 20.73 9.82
C THR A 105 -8.79 20.04 8.58
N CYS A 106 -7.98 19.28 7.82
CA CYS A 106 -8.40 18.72 6.53
C CYS A 106 -8.97 17.30 6.62
N LYS A 107 -9.06 16.71 7.82
CA LYS A 107 -9.65 15.38 8.10
C LYS A 107 -9.02 14.17 7.39
N ASN A 108 -7.94 14.36 6.64
CA ASN A 108 -7.18 13.27 6.02
C ASN A 108 -6.48 12.42 7.08
N LYS A 109 -6.35 11.12 6.82
CA LYS A 109 -5.78 10.13 7.74
C LYS A 109 -4.38 9.68 7.31
N PHE A 110 -3.56 9.35 8.31
CA PHE A 110 -2.16 8.97 8.13
C PHE A 110 -1.79 7.79 9.03
N HIS A 111 -0.90 6.92 8.56
CA HIS A 111 -0.17 6.00 9.46
C HIS A 111 0.73 6.81 10.38
N SER A 112 0.84 6.39 11.65
CA SER A 112 1.75 7.01 12.61
C SER A 112 3.19 7.06 12.09
N SER A 113 3.64 5.97 11.45
CA SER A 113 4.99 5.83 10.89
C SER A 113 5.23 6.71 9.66
N CYS A 114 4.25 6.84 8.77
CA CYS A 114 4.33 7.76 7.63
C CYS A 114 4.41 9.22 8.08
N LEU A 115 3.54 9.60 9.03
CA LEU A 115 3.50 10.96 9.55
C LEU A 115 4.78 11.31 10.33
N TYR A 116 5.31 10.36 11.10
CA TYR A 116 6.57 10.53 11.80
C TYR A 116 7.75 10.78 10.86
N LYS A 117 7.85 9.97 9.80
CA LYS A 117 8.88 10.16 8.75
C LYS A 117 8.74 11.52 8.09
N TRP A 118 7.50 11.94 7.79
CA TRP A 118 7.22 13.26 7.24
C TRP A 118 7.75 14.37 8.14
N PHE A 119 7.37 14.41 9.42
CA PHE A 119 7.81 15.46 10.34
C PHE A 119 9.33 15.56 10.49
N ARG A 120 10.01 14.41 10.51
CA ARG A 120 11.48 14.38 10.52
C ARG A 120 12.07 14.94 9.23
N SER A 121 11.52 14.59 8.07
CA SER A 121 12.03 15.04 6.78
C SER A 121 11.72 16.51 6.46
N SER A 122 10.58 17.04 6.91
CA SER A 122 10.15 18.42 6.69
C SER A 122 10.65 19.38 7.76
N ASN A 123 11.23 18.87 8.85
CA ASN A 123 11.61 19.62 10.04
C ASN A 123 10.43 20.44 10.63
N SER A 124 9.21 19.91 10.52
CA SER A 124 7.98 20.58 10.98
C SER A 124 6.90 19.57 11.36
N ALA A 125 6.17 19.81 12.45
CA ALA A 125 5.01 19.00 12.85
C ALA A 125 3.72 19.44 12.13
N SER A 126 3.79 19.64 10.82
CA SER A 126 2.68 20.16 10.01
C SER A 126 2.08 19.09 9.09
N CYS A 127 0.75 19.16 8.91
CA CYS A 127 0.01 18.28 8.02
C CYS A 127 0.59 18.33 6.59
N PRO A 128 0.89 17.18 5.94
CA PRO A 128 1.44 17.14 4.59
C PRO A 128 0.59 17.84 3.52
N LEU A 129 -0.73 17.96 3.76
CA LEU A 129 -1.68 18.48 2.77
C LEU A 129 -2.04 19.94 3.02
N CYS A 130 -2.45 20.29 4.25
CA CYS A 130 -2.93 21.63 4.56
C CYS A 130 -1.91 22.51 5.30
N ARG A 131 -0.74 21.96 5.67
CA ARG A 131 0.37 22.64 6.35
C ARG A 131 0.07 23.24 7.73
N THR A 132 -1.14 23.08 8.25
CA THR A 132 -1.47 23.39 9.65
C THR A 132 -0.69 22.48 10.60
N VAL A 133 -0.35 22.99 11.79
CA VAL A 133 0.22 22.17 12.87
C VAL A 133 -0.73 21.01 13.20
N PHE A 134 -0.18 19.82 13.33
CA PHE A 134 -0.93 18.57 13.42
C PHE A 134 -1.54 18.32 14.82
#